data_AF-A0AB33SKZ2-F1
#
_entry.id   AF-A0AB33SKZ2-F1
#
_cell.length_a   1.000
_cell.length_b   1.000
_cell.length_c   1.000
_cell.angle_alpha   90.00
_cell.angle_beta   90.00
_cell.angle_gamma   90.00
#
_symmetry.space_group_name_H-M   'P 1'
#
loop_
_entity.id
_entity.type
_entity.pdbx_description
1 polymer ?
#
loop_
_entity_poly.entity_id
_entity_poly.type
_entity_poly.pdbx_seq_one_letter_code
_entity_poly.pdbx_strand_id
1 'polypeptide(L)'
;MKGQIITVALILLGHTFLTPAVQAIGFDYYNDHGVMSYGKGYWGDKKIIAQFPEMSRAGLRLVKNISGKTGYIPSDEISIENEEYHWVTDGRVILWRGKIVSNPPGTLTVDIASFQAMGRFAVDKYSLYFDGQRTESNSGASRVELATLKAIEGNSTTLVDSKNLYLSGRRQGSSSDVTVLEKRWWGINPRLMSVNRNSYSNDLLIRSGQNIYLNGVHLTANADSFEIIRWIPHSLLVFRDNKGLHRYPFGQLSGKAIPVDDDVSFEVGESRVRWRKQLTPDRQWSKWIDLPGIEPEQFGNDSNLLIVFYVQIMPDDLVMQLHRF
;
A
#
# COMPACT_ATOMS: atom_id res chain seq x y z
N MET A 1 23.12 41.01 30.58
CA MET A 1 23.27 39.83 29.69
C MET A 1 22.01 39.72 28.85
N LYS A 2 22.09 40.07 27.56
CA LYS A 2 20.96 40.03 26.63
C LYS A 2 20.92 38.63 26.02
N GLY A 3 19.84 37.88 26.26
CA GLY A 3 19.66 36.54 25.69
C GLY A 3 19.38 36.63 24.19
N GLN A 4 20.27 36.06 23.38
CA GLN A 4 20.03 35.84 21.95
C GLN A 4 19.03 34.69 21.79
N ILE A 5 17.89 35.00 21.18
CA ILE A 5 16.95 34.00 20.68
C ILE A 5 17.56 33.44 19.40
N ILE A 6 18.04 32.20 19.44
CA ILE A 6 18.47 31.47 18.25
C ILE A 6 17.20 30.98 17.55
N THR A 7 16.79 31.67 16.50
CA THR A 7 15.76 31.19 15.56
C THR A 7 16.36 30.04 14.76
N VAL A 8 16.03 28.80 15.13
CA VAL A 8 16.34 27.62 14.32
C VAL A 8 15.38 27.62 13.13
N ALA A 9 15.88 28.02 11.97
CA ALA A 9 15.19 27.85 10.70
C ALA A 9 15.17 26.35 10.36
N LEU A 10 14.01 25.70 10.50
CA LEU A 10 13.77 24.37 9.95
C LEU A 10 13.71 24.47 8.42
N ILE A 11 14.81 24.16 7.75
CA ILE A 11 14.80 23.88 6.31
C ILE A 11 14.15 22.51 6.14
N LEU A 12 12.84 22.51 5.84
CA LEU A 12 12.08 21.32 5.45
C LEU A 12 12.57 20.83 4.08
N LEU A 13 13.62 20.01 4.09
CA LEU A 13 13.94 19.12 2.98
C LEU A 13 12.83 18.07 2.88
N GLY A 14 11.95 18.26 1.89
CA GLY A 14 11.13 17.29 1.13
C GLY A 14 10.88 15.87 1.66
N HIS A 15 10.72 15.66 2.96
CA HIS A 15 10.20 14.43 3.52
C HIS A 15 8.74 14.70 3.81
N THR A 16 7.90 14.47 2.80
CA THR A 16 6.49 14.15 3.05
C THR A 16 6.50 12.97 4.00
N PHE A 17 6.34 13.24 5.29
CA PHE A 17 5.91 12.25 6.24
C PHE A 17 4.58 11.72 5.70
N LEU A 18 4.64 10.60 4.98
CA LEU A 18 3.50 9.71 4.83
C LEU A 18 3.18 9.32 6.27
N THR A 19 2.25 10.04 6.90
CA THR A 19 1.64 9.59 8.15
C THR A 19 1.30 8.11 7.93
N PRO A 20 1.81 7.17 8.76
CA PRO A 20 1.47 5.77 8.58
C PRO A 20 -0.04 5.73 8.54
N ALA A 21 -0.58 5.25 7.42
CA ALA A 21 -2.00 5.23 7.23
C ALA A 21 -2.57 4.45 8.40
N VAL A 22 -3.34 5.12 9.26
CA VAL A 22 -4.05 4.48 10.37
C VAL A 22 -4.75 3.27 9.76
N GLN A 23 -4.52 2.08 10.36
CA GLN A 23 -5.23 0.85 9.97
C GLN A 23 -6.70 1.19 9.79
N ALA A 24 -7.20 1.05 8.57
CA ALA A 24 -8.52 1.50 8.19
C ALA A 24 -9.42 0.34 7.77
N ILE A 25 -9.14 -0.86 8.26
CA ILE A 25 -9.96 -2.04 7.99
C ILE A 25 -11.40 -1.77 8.45
N GLY A 26 -12.33 -1.77 7.51
CA GLY A 26 -13.76 -1.55 7.76
C GLY A 26 -14.12 -0.08 8.00
N PHE A 27 -13.35 0.88 7.48
CA PHE A 27 -13.75 2.29 7.51
C PHE A 27 -14.64 2.58 6.31
N ASP A 28 -15.79 3.19 6.57
CA ASP A 28 -16.80 3.43 5.55
C ASP A 28 -17.48 4.79 5.73
N TYR A 29 -18.22 5.19 4.70
CA TYR A 29 -19.16 6.29 4.78
C TYR A 29 -20.54 5.73 5.14
N TYR A 30 -21.08 6.10 6.29
CA TYR A 30 -22.35 5.60 6.80
C TYR A 30 -23.22 6.73 7.37
N ASN A 31 -24.51 6.43 7.57
CA ASN A 31 -25.42 7.33 8.26
C ASN A 31 -25.35 7.05 9.76
N ASP A 32 -24.98 8.04 10.55
CA ASP A 32 -25.00 7.99 12.01
C ASP A 32 -26.09 8.92 12.54
N HIS A 33 -27.24 8.36 12.90
CA HIS A 33 -28.38 9.12 13.47
C HIS A 33 -28.76 10.37 12.66
N GLY A 34 -28.79 10.25 11.33
CA GLY A 34 -29.13 11.36 10.43
C GLY A 34 -27.93 12.18 9.94
N VAL A 35 -26.72 11.95 10.46
CA VAL A 35 -25.49 12.65 10.05
C VAL A 35 -24.61 11.73 9.23
N MET A 36 -24.21 12.17 8.02
CA MET A 36 -23.23 11.42 7.23
C MET A 36 -21.87 11.44 7.95
N SER A 37 -21.33 10.25 8.23
CA SER A 37 -20.09 10.07 8.97
C SER A 37 -19.12 9.21 8.20
N TYR A 38 -17.82 9.40 8.43
CA TYR A 38 -16.76 8.53 7.98
C TYR A 38 -16.02 7.95 9.19
N GLY A 39 -15.80 6.64 9.19
CA GLY A 39 -15.10 5.94 10.27
C GLY A 39 -15.47 4.46 10.30
N LYS A 40 -15.24 3.79 11.43
CA LYS A 40 -15.65 2.39 11.63
C LYS A 40 -17.06 2.36 12.21
N GLY A 41 -18.05 2.14 11.36
CA GLY A 41 -19.47 2.16 11.72
C GLY A 41 -20.06 0.80 12.11
N TYR A 42 -19.54 -0.27 11.53
CA TYR A 42 -20.08 -1.63 11.69
C TYR A 42 -19.01 -2.59 12.21
N TRP A 43 -19.36 -3.36 13.25
CA TRP A 43 -18.55 -4.37 13.95
C TRP A 43 -17.37 -3.84 14.79
N GLY A 44 -17.43 -4.03 16.12
CA GLY A 44 -16.39 -3.66 17.09
C GLY A 44 -16.55 -2.26 17.69
N ASP A 45 -15.43 -1.63 18.10
CA ASP A 45 -15.41 -0.28 18.68
C ASP A 45 -15.75 0.78 17.63
N LYS A 46 -16.96 1.32 17.69
CA LYS A 46 -17.41 2.41 16.82
C LYS A 46 -16.44 3.58 16.93
N LYS A 47 -15.90 4.02 15.78
CA LYS A 47 -14.96 5.14 15.72
C LYS A 47 -15.35 6.10 14.60
N ILE A 48 -15.77 7.30 14.97
CA ILE A 48 -16.06 8.37 14.02
C ILE A 48 -14.79 9.20 13.81
N ILE A 49 -14.39 9.40 12.56
CA ILE A 49 -13.23 10.24 12.18
C ILE A 49 -13.69 11.60 11.69
N ALA A 50 -14.78 11.64 10.93
CA ALA A 50 -15.33 12.86 10.37
C ALA A 50 -16.85 12.79 10.27
N GLN A 51 -17.48 13.94 10.37
CA GLN A 51 -18.93 14.11 10.21
C GLN A 51 -19.21 15.25 9.23
N PHE A 52 -20.29 15.10 8.47
CA PHE A 52 -20.69 16.01 7.42
C PHE A 52 -22.20 16.26 7.52
N PRO A 53 -22.62 17.18 8.40
CA PRO A 53 -24.04 17.42 8.69
C PRO A 53 -24.85 17.86 7.46
N GLU A 54 -24.21 18.53 6.50
CA GLU A 54 -24.85 19.02 5.27
C GLU A 54 -24.85 18.01 4.12
N MET A 55 -24.37 16.79 4.35
CA MET A 55 -24.33 15.73 3.35
C MET A 55 -25.25 14.58 3.72
N SER A 56 -25.82 13.94 2.71
CA SER A 56 -26.62 12.73 2.86
C SER A 56 -25.90 11.54 2.25
N ARG A 57 -25.90 10.41 2.96
CA ARG A 57 -25.34 9.15 2.46
C ARG A 57 -25.98 8.69 1.14
N ALA A 58 -27.25 9.04 0.91
CA ALA A 58 -27.97 8.72 -0.33
C ALA A 58 -27.48 9.54 -1.55
N GLY A 59 -26.91 10.73 -1.33
CA GLY A 59 -26.33 11.55 -2.39
C GLY A 59 -24.89 11.19 -2.74
N LEU A 60 -24.23 10.39 -1.89
CA LEU A 60 -22.83 10.02 -2.04
C LEU A 60 -22.65 8.94 -3.11
N ARG A 61 -21.72 9.18 -4.04
CA ARG A 61 -21.37 8.27 -5.14
C ARG A 61 -19.86 8.19 -5.32
N LEU A 62 -19.38 7.11 -5.93
CA LEU A 62 -18.01 7.03 -6.39
C LEU A 62 -17.74 8.10 -7.46
N VAL A 63 -16.56 8.69 -7.41
CA VAL A 63 -16.01 9.49 -8.51
C VAL A 63 -15.87 8.61 -9.75
N LYS A 64 -16.00 9.24 -10.93
CA LYS A 64 -15.80 8.56 -12.21
C LYS A 64 -14.42 7.87 -12.26
N ASN A 65 -14.44 6.55 -12.40
CA ASN A 65 -13.23 5.75 -12.49
C ASN A 65 -12.63 5.82 -13.91
N ILE A 66 -11.33 6.12 -14.01
CA ILE A 66 -10.60 6.19 -15.29
C ILE A 66 -10.53 4.82 -15.96
N SER A 67 -10.40 3.74 -15.18
CA SER A 67 -10.36 2.35 -15.67
C SER A 67 -11.73 1.78 -16.04
N GLY A 68 -12.81 2.56 -15.93
CA GLY A 68 -14.17 2.16 -16.32
C GLY A 68 -14.91 1.26 -15.33
N LYS A 69 -14.29 0.87 -14.20
CA LYS A 69 -14.99 0.10 -13.15
C LYS A 69 -16.06 0.97 -12.46
N THR A 70 -17.29 0.49 -12.44
CA THR A 70 -18.42 1.07 -11.70
C THR A 70 -18.84 0.13 -10.58
N GLY A 71 -19.30 0.67 -9.44
CA GLY A 71 -19.74 -0.17 -8.32
C GLY A 71 -20.36 0.63 -7.17
N TYR A 72 -20.71 -0.10 -6.12
CA TYR A 72 -21.07 0.49 -4.82
C TYR A 72 -19.84 1.10 -4.15
N ILE A 73 -20.04 2.08 -3.27
CA ILE A 73 -18.95 2.63 -2.44
C ILE A 73 -18.52 1.52 -1.45
N PRO A 74 -17.31 0.95 -1.58
CA PRO A 74 -16.81 -0.07 -0.66
C PRO A 74 -16.35 0.58 0.65
N SER A 75 -16.08 -0.24 1.65
CA SER A 75 -15.23 0.18 2.77
C SER A 75 -13.81 0.39 2.28
N ASP A 76 -13.12 1.38 2.83
CA ASP A 76 -11.67 1.47 2.69
C ASP A 76 -11.01 0.30 3.45
N GLU A 77 -9.89 -0.20 2.92
CA GLU A 77 -9.12 -1.27 3.54
C GLU A 77 -7.63 -0.93 3.50
N ILE A 78 -6.96 -1.11 4.64
CA ILE A 78 -5.50 -1.14 4.71
C ILE A 78 -5.13 -2.28 5.64
N SER A 79 -4.69 -3.37 5.04
CA SER A 79 -4.24 -4.58 5.71
C SER A 79 -2.83 -4.96 5.22
N ILE A 80 -2.29 -6.04 5.78
CA ILE A 80 -1.02 -6.62 5.29
C ILE A 80 -1.16 -7.27 3.91
N GLU A 81 -2.38 -7.33 3.37
CA GLU A 81 -2.73 -8.02 2.12
C GLU A 81 -3.22 -7.06 1.04
N ASN A 82 -4.00 -6.05 1.45
CA ASN A 82 -4.72 -5.22 0.52
C ASN A 82 -4.75 -3.75 0.95
N GLU A 83 -4.90 -2.90 -0.06
CA GLU A 83 -4.98 -1.45 0.04
C GLU A 83 -6.06 -0.96 -0.92
N GLU A 84 -7.25 -0.67 -0.38
CA GLU A 84 -8.39 -0.20 -1.15
C GLU A 84 -8.83 1.20 -0.69
N TYR A 85 -8.97 2.09 -1.66
CA TYR A 85 -9.33 3.48 -1.42
C TYR A 85 -10.31 4.01 -2.43
N HIS A 86 -11.20 4.88 -1.95
CA HIS A 86 -12.30 5.36 -2.74
C HIS A 86 -12.40 6.89 -2.71
N TRP A 87 -12.36 7.47 -3.90
CA TRP A 87 -12.75 8.86 -4.11
C TRP A 87 -14.27 8.91 -4.21
N VAL A 88 -14.90 9.69 -3.34
CA VAL A 88 -16.36 9.83 -3.32
C VAL A 88 -16.77 11.29 -3.44
N THR A 89 -17.98 11.52 -3.93
CA THR A 89 -18.52 12.87 -4.11
C THR A 89 -20.03 12.87 -3.88
N ASP A 90 -20.56 13.97 -3.40
CA ASP A 90 -22.00 14.27 -3.40
C ASP A 90 -22.40 15.14 -4.62
N GLY A 91 -21.43 15.54 -5.45
CA GLY A 91 -21.60 16.48 -6.56
C GLY A 91 -21.22 17.93 -6.23
N ARG A 92 -20.92 18.25 -4.96
CA ARG A 92 -20.46 19.58 -4.53
C ARG A 92 -19.00 19.55 -4.09
N VAL A 93 -18.57 18.46 -3.44
CA VAL A 93 -17.18 18.27 -3.00
C VAL A 93 -16.64 16.90 -3.38
N ILE A 94 -15.32 16.76 -3.41
CA ILE A 94 -14.65 15.45 -3.41
C ILE A 94 -14.23 15.13 -1.99
N LEU A 95 -14.47 13.90 -1.55
CA LEU A 95 -13.98 13.36 -0.30
C LEU A 95 -12.95 12.27 -0.56
N TRP A 96 -11.94 12.23 0.31
CA TRP A 96 -10.94 11.17 0.41
C TRP A 96 -10.75 10.81 1.87
N ARG A 97 -11.11 9.59 2.27
CA ARG A 97 -10.92 9.07 3.64
C ARG A 97 -11.43 10.02 4.73
N GLY A 98 -12.65 10.50 4.58
CA GLY A 98 -13.28 11.42 5.52
C GLY A 98 -12.72 12.84 5.51
N LYS A 99 -11.94 13.23 4.50
CA LYS A 99 -11.48 14.62 4.31
C LYS A 99 -12.05 15.23 3.05
N ILE A 100 -12.44 16.50 3.11
CA ILE A 100 -12.75 17.29 1.92
C ILE A 100 -11.44 17.60 1.20
N VAL A 101 -11.35 17.17 -0.05
CA VAL A 101 -10.21 17.48 -0.92
C VAL A 101 -10.27 18.95 -1.29
N SER A 102 -9.18 19.66 -1.04
CA SER A 102 -9.05 21.07 -1.36
C SER A 102 -7.66 21.38 -1.90
N ASN A 103 -7.58 22.43 -2.71
CA ASN A 103 -6.33 22.90 -3.27
C ASN A 103 -5.75 24.04 -2.42
N PRO A 104 -4.42 24.17 -2.31
CA PRO A 104 -3.79 25.25 -1.54
C PRO A 104 -4.17 26.66 -2.05
N PRO A 105 -4.10 27.69 -1.20
CA PRO A 105 -4.31 29.08 -1.64
C PRO A 105 -3.44 29.45 -2.84
N GLY A 106 -4.00 30.22 -3.78
CA GLY A 106 -3.30 30.60 -5.02
C GLY A 106 -3.36 29.56 -6.14
N THR A 107 -4.04 28.43 -5.93
CA THR A 107 -4.35 27.46 -6.99
C THR A 107 -5.85 27.43 -7.27
N LEU A 108 -6.23 27.07 -8.50
CA LEU A 108 -7.63 26.92 -8.88
C LEU A 108 -8.32 25.90 -7.99
N THR A 109 -9.61 26.10 -7.69
CA THR A 109 -10.39 25.15 -6.88
C THR A 109 -10.55 23.81 -7.59
N VAL A 110 -10.86 22.77 -6.81
CA VAL A 110 -11.13 21.42 -7.35
C VAL A 110 -12.30 21.49 -8.34
N ASP A 111 -12.08 21.00 -9.55
CA ASP A 111 -13.10 20.98 -10.60
C ASP A 111 -13.87 19.66 -10.57
N ILE A 112 -14.98 19.65 -9.80
CA ILE A 112 -15.79 18.45 -9.54
C ILE A 112 -16.29 17.79 -10.85
N ALA A 113 -16.61 18.60 -11.87
CA ALA A 113 -17.20 18.12 -13.11
C ALA A 113 -16.23 17.28 -13.96
N SER A 114 -14.94 17.61 -13.96
CA SER A 114 -13.92 16.85 -14.70
C SER A 114 -13.15 15.84 -13.84
N PHE A 115 -13.38 15.83 -12.53
CA PHE A 115 -12.66 15.00 -11.57
C PHE A 115 -12.83 13.51 -11.87
N GLN A 116 -11.71 12.82 -12.07
CA GLN A 116 -11.63 11.40 -12.38
C GLN A 116 -10.52 10.75 -11.56
N ALA A 117 -10.66 9.47 -11.23
CA ALA A 117 -9.73 8.78 -10.35
C ALA A 117 -9.40 7.34 -10.77
N MET A 118 -8.24 6.86 -10.36
CA MET A 118 -7.80 5.46 -10.48
C MET A 118 -6.94 5.10 -9.27
N GLY A 119 -7.47 4.24 -8.40
CA GLY A 119 -6.82 3.92 -7.12
C GLY A 119 -6.55 5.21 -6.32
N ARG A 120 -5.29 5.38 -5.90
CA ARG A 120 -4.81 6.53 -5.13
C ARG A 120 -4.60 7.81 -5.94
N PHE A 121 -4.59 7.69 -7.26
CA PHE A 121 -4.42 8.83 -8.15
C PHE A 121 -5.78 9.44 -8.53
N ALA A 122 -5.83 10.76 -8.60
CA ALA A 122 -6.92 11.45 -9.26
C ALA A 122 -6.45 12.68 -10.03
N VAL A 123 -7.32 13.17 -10.90
CA VAL A 123 -7.03 14.30 -11.78
C VAL A 123 -8.32 15.04 -12.08
N ASP A 124 -8.24 16.36 -12.09
CA ASP A 124 -9.27 17.22 -12.68
C ASP A 124 -8.67 18.06 -13.80
N LYS A 125 -9.46 18.99 -14.35
CA LYS A 125 -9.06 19.87 -15.44
C LYS A 125 -7.78 20.67 -15.16
N TYR A 126 -7.47 20.95 -13.89
CA TYR A 126 -6.43 21.89 -13.46
C TYR A 126 -5.31 21.25 -12.63
N SER A 127 -5.57 20.12 -11.97
CA SER A 127 -4.71 19.58 -10.92
C SER A 127 -4.62 18.06 -10.93
N LEU A 128 -3.46 17.57 -10.48
CA LEU A 128 -3.23 16.17 -10.17
C LEU A 128 -3.34 15.97 -8.65
N TYR A 129 -3.76 14.78 -8.26
CA TYR A 129 -4.01 14.42 -6.89
C TYR A 129 -3.44 13.04 -6.57
N PHE A 130 -2.97 12.89 -5.34
CA PHE A 130 -2.59 11.62 -4.76
C PHE A 130 -2.94 11.61 -3.28
N ASP A 131 -3.57 10.55 -2.80
CA ASP A 131 -3.99 10.41 -1.39
C ASP A 131 -4.81 11.61 -0.86
N GLY A 132 -5.74 12.10 -1.67
CA GLY A 132 -6.60 13.23 -1.29
C GLY A 132 -5.89 14.59 -1.27
N GLN A 133 -4.64 14.68 -1.71
CA GLN A 133 -3.87 15.91 -1.74
C GLN A 133 -3.50 16.30 -3.16
N ARG A 134 -3.48 17.61 -3.43
CA ARG A 134 -2.98 18.14 -4.70
C ARG A 134 -1.47 17.93 -4.78
N THR A 135 -1.00 17.33 -5.87
CA THR A 135 0.43 17.08 -6.11
C THR A 135 1.06 18.12 -7.03
N GLU A 136 0.40 18.43 -8.15
CA GLU A 136 0.87 19.40 -9.16
C GLU A 136 -0.27 19.87 -10.09
N SER A 137 0.06 20.72 -11.07
CA SER A 137 -0.88 21.20 -12.08
C SER A 137 -1.06 20.19 -13.22
N ASN A 138 -2.31 20.03 -13.69
CA ASN A 138 -2.63 19.25 -14.88
C ASN A 138 -2.53 20.09 -16.17
N SER A 139 -1.33 20.58 -16.47
CA SER A 139 -1.07 21.46 -17.61
C SER A 139 0.36 21.29 -18.15
N GLY A 140 0.61 21.81 -19.36
CA GLY A 140 1.93 21.75 -19.99
C GLY A 140 2.46 20.31 -20.11
N ALA A 141 3.72 20.10 -19.74
CA ALA A 141 4.36 18.78 -19.76
C ALA A 141 3.69 17.77 -18.81
N SER A 142 3.02 18.25 -17.76
CA SER A 142 2.32 17.44 -16.77
C SER A 142 0.90 17.05 -17.17
N ARG A 143 0.40 17.56 -18.31
CA ARG A 143 -0.94 17.27 -18.79
C ARG A 143 -1.12 15.76 -19.01
N VAL A 144 -2.04 15.19 -18.26
CA VAL A 144 -2.38 13.76 -18.32
C VAL A 144 -3.18 13.45 -19.57
N GLU A 145 -2.74 12.44 -20.31
CA GLU A 145 -3.47 11.88 -21.45
C GLU A 145 -4.38 10.72 -20.99
N LEU A 146 -5.59 11.07 -20.56
CA LEU A 146 -6.55 10.12 -19.97
C LEU A 146 -6.85 8.89 -20.84
N ALA A 147 -6.78 9.03 -22.17
CA ALA A 147 -7.08 7.93 -23.10
C ALA A 147 -6.04 6.79 -23.05
N THR A 148 -4.81 7.10 -22.64
CA THR A 148 -3.68 6.15 -22.60
C THR A 148 -3.17 5.91 -21.17
N LEU A 149 -3.71 6.63 -20.19
CA LEU A 149 -3.34 6.51 -18.78
C LEU A 149 -3.67 5.11 -18.24
N LYS A 150 -2.68 4.47 -17.63
CA LYS A 150 -2.81 3.17 -16.96
C LYS A 150 -1.85 3.05 -15.78
N ALA A 151 -2.23 2.24 -14.78
CA ALA A 151 -1.32 1.80 -13.74
C ALA A 151 -0.40 0.70 -14.29
N ILE A 152 0.90 0.76 -13.99
CA ILE A 152 1.82 -0.34 -14.29
C ILE A 152 1.54 -1.47 -13.31
N GLU A 153 1.31 -2.68 -13.82
CA GLU A 153 1.10 -3.88 -13.01
C GLU A 153 -0.06 -3.78 -11.98
N GLY A 154 -1.00 -2.85 -12.20
CA GLY A 154 -2.08 -2.55 -11.27
C GLY A 154 -1.66 -1.73 -10.04
N ASN A 155 -0.40 -1.28 -9.97
CA ASN A 155 0.12 -0.52 -8.85
C ASN A 155 -0.31 0.96 -8.94
N SER A 156 -1.11 1.41 -7.97
CA SER A 156 -1.71 2.76 -8.00
C SER A 156 -0.75 3.91 -7.72
N THR A 157 0.50 3.62 -7.33
CA THR A 157 1.55 4.64 -7.14
C THR A 157 2.29 4.96 -8.44
N THR A 158 2.22 4.08 -9.44
CA THR A 158 3.06 4.13 -10.64
C THR A 158 2.20 4.05 -11.88
N LEU A 159 1.95 5.22 -12.48
CA LEU A 159 1.09 5.36 -13.64
C LEU A 159 1.90 5.83 -14.84
N VAL A 160 1.49 5.41 -16.03
CA VAL A 160 2.01 5.93 -17.29
C VAL A 160 0.87 6.31 -18.22
N ASP A 161 1.07 7.38 -18.99
CA ASP A 161 0.34 7.60 -20.23
C ASP A 161 1.29 7.44 -21.43
N SER A 162 0.83 7.76 -22.65
CA SER A 162 1.64 7.64 -23.87
C SER A 162 2.93 8.47 -23.87
N LYS A 163 3.06 9.45 -22.95
CA LYS A 163 4.16 10.41 -22.91
C LYS A 163 4.90 10.44 -21.58
N ASN A 164 4.19 10.20 -20.48
CA ASN A 164 4.65 10.59 -19.15
C ASN A 164 4.60 9.43 -18.15
N LEU A 165 5.62 9.35 -17.31
CA LEU A 165 5.62 8.60 -16.07
C LEU A 165 5.11 9.50 -14.93
N TYR A 166 4.17 9.00 -14.15
CA TYR A 166 3.64 9.63 -12.95
C TYR A 166 3.88 8.71 -11.74
N LEU A 167 4.63 9.21 -10.76
CA LEU A 167 4.88 8.53 -9.49
C LEU A 167 4.22 9.28 -8.35
N SER A 168 3.34 8.62 -7.61
CA SER A 168 2.56 9.19 -6.50
C SER A 168 1.88 10.52 -6.89
N GLY A 169 1.26 10.51 -8.08
CA GLY A 169 0.59 11.65 -8.68
C GLY A 169 1.51 12.80 -9.14
N ARG A 170 2.83 12.58 -9.20
CA ARG A 170 3.79 13.56 -9.71
C ARG A 170 4.46 13.11 -10.99
N ARG A 171 4.58 13.98 -11.99
CA ARG A 171 5.30 13.67 -13.23
C ARG A 171 6.80 13.50 -12.95
N GLN A 172 7.38 12.41 -13.46
CA GLN A 172 8.83 12.14 -13.35
C GLN A 172 9.58 12.28 -14.67
N GLY A 173 8.88 12.32 -15.80
CA GLY A 173 9.53 12.40 -17.11
C GLY A 173 8.80 11.57 -18.15
N SER A 174 9.55 11.14 -19.16
CA SER A 174 9.04 10.30 -20.24
C SER A 174 8.61 8.92 -19.74
N SER A 175 7.57 8.34 -20.33
CA SER A 175 7.22 6.92 -20.12
C SER A 175 8.07 5.95 -20.95
N SER A 176 8.88 6.44 -21.90
CA SER A 176 9.69 5.61 -22.82
C SER A 176 10.75 4.77 -22.13
N ASP A 177 11.30 5.25 -21.01
CA ASP A 177 12.48 4.67 -20.38
C ASP A 177 12.12 3.82 -19.16
N VAL A 178 10.83 3.51 -18.99
CA VAL A 178 10.29 2.81 -17.83
C VAL A 178 10.38 1.30 -18.04
N THR A 179 11.11 0.64 -17.15
CA THR A 179 11.23 -0.82 -17.11
C THR A 179 10.73 -1.32 -15.77
N VAL A 180 9.86 -2.35 -15.79
CA VAL A 180 9.52 -3.09 -14.57
C VAL A 180 10.67 -4.01 -14.24
N LEU A 181 11.25 -3.86 -13.05
CA LEU A 181 12.30 -4.76 -12.56
C LEU A 181 11.67 -6.00 -11.93
N GLU A 182 10.75 -5.78 -10.98
CA GLU A 182 10.07 -6.87 -10.29
C GLU A 182 8.82 -6.36 -9.56
N LYS A 183 7.88 -7.27 -9.27
CA LYS A 183 6.66 -7.03 -8.51
C LYS A 183 6.47 -8.11 -7.46
N ARG A 184 6.00 -7.72 -6.27
CA ARG A 184 5.68 -8.64 -5.18
C ARG A 184 4.32 -8.35 -4.57
N TRP A 185 3.46 -9.36 -4.52
CA TRP A 185 2.14 -9.25 -3.89
C TRP A 185 2.27 -9.24 -2.36
N TRP A 186 1.46 -8.41 -1.71
CA TRP A 186 1.32 -8.36 -0.26
C TRP A 186 0.59 -9.60 0.25
N GLY A 187 0.76 -9.95 1.53
CA GLY A 187 0.11 -11.11 2.17
C GLY A 187 0.46 -12.49 1.61
N ILE A 188 1.01 -12.56 0.39
CA ILE A 188 1.25 -13.79 -0.33
C ILE A 188 2.70 -14.24 -0.10
N ASN A 189 2.86 -15.40 0.53
CA ASN A 189 3.99 -16.25 0.19
C ASN A 189 3.60 -17.02 -1.09
N PRO A 190 4.21 -16.72 -2.26
CA PRO A 190 3.74 -17.19 -3.57
C PRO A 190 3.79 -18.70 -3.76
N ARG A 191 4.34 -19.44 -2.78
CA ARG A 191 4.52 -20.89 -2.84
C ARG A 191 3.84 -21.66 -1.70
N LEU A 192 3.19 -20.98 -0.74
CA LEU A 192 2.41 -21.61 0.35
C LEU A 192 0.90 -21.70 0.10
N MET A 193 0.34 -20.91 -0.82
CA MET A 193 -1.11 -20.85 -1.00
C MET A 193 -1.53 -20.75 -2.47
N SER A 194 -2.57 -21.50 -2.85
CA SER A 194 -3.26 -21.36 -4.15
C SER A 194 -4.26 -20.19 -4.09
N VAL A 195 -3.76 -18.96 -4.04
CA VAL A 195 -4.64 -17.79 -3.88
C VAL A 195 -5.11 -17.21 -5.20
N ASN A 196 -6.37 -16.77 -5.22
CA ASN A 196 -6.92 -15.88 -6.24
C ASN A 196 -6.21 -14.51 -6.12
N ARG A 197 -5.14 -14.32 -6.91
CA ARG A 197 -4.23 -13.16 -6.85
C ARG A 197 -4.90 -11.80 -7.16
N ASN A 198 -6.17 -11.80 -7.54
CA ASN A 198 -6.89 -10.61 -8.00
C ASN A 198 -7.30 -9.64 -6.87
N SER A 199 -7.19 -10.05 -5.61
CA SER A 199 -7.60 -9.23 -4.44
C SER A 199 -6.44 -8.64 -3.65
N TYR A 200 -5.18 -8.91 -4.03
CA TYR A 200 -4.01 -8.49 -3.26
C TYR A 200 -3.38 -7.23 -3.84
N SER A 201 -2.94 -6.35 -2.96
CA SER A 201 -2.07 -5.24 -3.34
C SER A 201 -0.65 -5.76 -3.62
N ASN A 202 0.14 -4.94 -4.31
CA ASN A 202 1.51 -5.31 -4.63
C ASN A 202 2.46 -4.13 -4.45
N ASP A 203 3.70 -4.49 -4.14
CA ASP A 203 4.83 -3.61 -4.33
C ASP A 203 5.37 -3.75 -5.75
N LEU A 204 5.78 -2.62 -6.32
CA LEU A 204 6.34 -2.55 -7.65
C LEU A 204 7.69 -1.84 -7.62
N LEU A 205 8.70 -2.49 -8.19
CA LEU A 205 10.01 -1.91 -8.44
C LEU A 205 10.16 -1.62 -9.92
N ILE A 206 10.44 -0.37 -10.26
CA ILE A 206 10.72 0.06 -11.63
C ILE A 206 12.07 0.75 -11.73
N ARG A 207 12.61 0.76 -12.94
CA ARG A 207 13.71 1.62 -13.37
C ARG A 207 13.18 2.64 -14.37
N SER A 208 13.61 3.89 -14.24
CA SER A 208 13.39 4.93 -15.26
C SER A 208 14.71 5.66 -15.50
N GLY A 209 15.36 5.37 -16.62
CA GLY A 209 16.71 5.86 -16.90
C GLY A 209 17.71 5.36 -15.85
N GLN A 210 18.30 6.29 -15.08
CA GLN A 210 19.29 5.99 -14.03
C GLN A 210 18.69 5.95 -12.61
N ASN A 211 17.36 6.01 -12.50
CA ASN A 211 16.66 6.04 -11.22
C ASN A 211 15.91 4.74 -10.98
N ILE A 212 15.89 4.29 -9.72
CA ILE A 212 15.13 3.13 -9.27
C ILE A 212 14.02 3.62 -8.34
N TYR A 213 12.81 3.08 -8.50
CA TYR A 213 11.67 3.46 -7.68
C TYR A 213 10.97 2.23 -7.12
N LEU A 214 10.67 2.26 -5.84
CA LEU A 214 9.81 1.30 -5.16
C LEU A 214 8.50 2.01 -4.79
N ASN A 215 7.38 1.55 -5.33
CA ASN A 215 6.06 2.14 -5.07
C ASN A 215 6.02 3.66 -5.27
N GLY A 216 6.63 4.12 -6.38
CA GLY A 216 6.74 5.54 -6.72
C GLY A 216 7.77 6.32 -5.89
N VAL A 217 8.43 5.71 -4.91
CA VAL A 217 9.47 6.35 -4.09
C VAL A 217 10.85 6.09 -4.67
N HIS A 218 11.61 7.16 -4.89
CA HIS A 218 12.98 7.07 -5.40
C HIS A 218 13.91 6.42 -4.38
N LEU A 219 14.69 5.43 -4.83
CA LEU A 219 15.73 4.79 -4.05
C LEU A 219 17.09 5.39 -4.38
N THR A 220 17.88 5.72 -3.36
CA THR A 220 19.28 6.10 -3.54
C THR A 220 20.10 4.86 -3.88
N ALA A 221 20.11 4.46 -5.16
CA ALA A 221 20.81 3.28 -5.64
C ALA A 221 21.45 3.54 -7.02
N ASN A 222 22.56 2.87 -7.32
CA ASN A 222 23.11 2.85 -8.66
C ASN A 222 22.33 1.86 -9.54
N ALA A 223 21.59 2.38 -10.52
CA ALA A 223 20.70 1.59 -11.35
C ALA A 223 21.41 0.51 -12.21
N ASP A 224 22.66 0.72 -12.59
CA ASP A 224 23.42 -0.20 -13.46
C ASP A 224 23.99 -1.41 -12.69
N SER A 225 24.11 -1.31 -11.37
CA SER A 225 24.62 -2.36 -10.49
C SER A 225 23.58 -2.86 -9.48
N PHE A 226 22.31 -2.48 -9.67
CA PHE A 226 21.24 -2.78 -8.74
C PHE A 226 20.89 -4.28 -8.74
N GLU A 227 21.05 -4.92 -7.59
CA GLU A 227 20.74 -6.33 -7.36
C GLU A 227 19.81 -6.46 -6.14
N ILE A 228 18.66 -7.12 -6.31
CA ILE A 228 17.77 -7.42 -5.19
C ILE A 228 18.40 -8.57 -4.40
N ILE A 229 18.67 -8.33 -3.11
CA ILE A 229 19.23 -9.33 -2.21
C ILE A 229 18.15 -9.97 -1.35
N ARG A 230 17.16 -9.19 -0.92
CA ARG A 230 15.98 -9.68 -0.20
C ARG A 230 14.81 -8.73 -0.34
N TRP A 231 13.60 -9.25 -0.52
CA TRP A 231 12.38 -8.46 -0.55
C TRP A 231 11.27 -9.12 0.25
N ILE A 232 10.94 -8.48 1.37
CA ILE A 232 9.78 -8.78 2.21
C ILE A 232 8.68 -7.76 1.84
N PRO A 233 7.61 -8.17 1.14
CA PRO A 233 6.60 -7.25 0.64
C PRO A 233 5.97 -6.44 1.77
N HIS A 234 5.65 -5.18 1.49
CA HIS A 234 5.06 -4.25 2.46
C HIS A 234 5.91 -4.03 3.73
N SER A 235 7.22 -4.33 3.68
CA SER A 235 8.10 -4.28 4.85
C SER A 235 9.55 -3.86 4.58
N LEU A 236 10.30 -4.60 3.74
CA LEU A 236 11.75 -4.46 3.65
C LEU A 236 12.26 -4.82 2.26
N LEU A 237 13.05 -3.94 1.68
CA LEU A 237 13.88 -4.22 0.51
C LEU A 237 15.34 -4.13 0.93
N VAL A 238 16.07 -5.22 0.78
CA VAL A 238 17.53 -5.28 0.87
C VAL A 238 18.05 -5.43 -0.56
N PHE A 239 18.92 -4.51 -0.96
CA PHE A 239 19.52 -4.54 -2.29
C PHE A 239 21.01 -4.25 -2.20
N ARG A 240 21.75 -4.66 -3.22
CA ARG A 240 23.16 -4.35 -3.38
C ARG A 240 23.34 -3.47 -4.60
N ASP A 241 24.29 -2.56 -4.53
CA ASP A 241 24.82 -1.85 -5.67
C ASP A 241 26.35 -1.69 -5.54
N ASN A 242 26.97 -0.92 -6.43
CA ASN A 242 28.40 -0.63 -6.40
C ASN A 242 28.89 0.11 -5.14
N LYS A 243 27.99 0.61 -4.29
CA LYS A 243 28.31 1.22 -2.99
C LYS A 243 28.12 0.25 -1.82
N GLY A 244 27.66 -0.98 -2.08
CA GLY A 244 27.53 -2.04 -1.09
C GLY A 244 26.09 -2.48 -0.86
N LEU A 245 25.82 -3.03 0.32
CA LEU A 245 24.51 -3.53 0.72
C LEU A 245 23.69 -2.41 1.37
N HIS A 246 22.43 -2.29 0.97
CA HIS A 246 21.48 -1.29 1.45
C HIS A 246 20.25 -1.97 2.02
N ARG A 247 19.69 -1.36 3.07
CA ARG A 247 18.44 -1.81 3.72
C ARG A 247 17.43 -0.67 3.69
N TYR A 248 16.29 -0.91 3.05
CA TYR A 248 15.23 0.06 2.87
C TYR A 248 13.93 -0.47 3.49
N PRO A 249 13.64 -0.14 4.76
CA PRO A 249 12.36 -0.46 5.38
C PRO A 249 11.25 0.43 4.80
N PHE A 250 10.10 -0.17 4.49
CA PHE A 250 8.96 0.51 3.87
C PHE A 250 7.63 -0.18 4.25
N GLY A 251 6.51 0.39 3.82
CA GLY A 251 5.18 -0.17 4.09
C GLY A 251 4.81 -0.15 5.58
N GLN A 252 3.70 -0.78 5.94
CA GLN A 252 3.19 -0.78 7.31
C GLN A 252 4.08 -1.57 8.28
N LEU A 253 4.76 -2.60 7.78
CA LEU A 253 5.60 -3.46 8.61
C LEU A 253 7.00 -2.84 8.82
N SER A 254 7.49 -1.99 7.90
CA SER A 254 8.67 -1.15 8.09
C SER A 254 9.87 -1.92 8.66
N GLY A 255 10.28 -2.99 7.98
CA GLY A 255 11.41 -3.83 8.37
C GLY A 255 11.03 -5.01 9.26
N LYS A 256 9.77 -5.11 9.70
CA LYS A 256 9.29 -6.24 10.51
C LYS A 256 8.99 -7.46 9.64
N ALA A 257 9.09 -8.62 10.25
CA ALA A 257 8.74 -9.88 9.62
C ALA A 257 7.23 -9.95 9.30
N ILE A 258 6.86 -10.75 8.29
CA ILE A 258 5.47 -10.94 7.87
C ILE A 258 4.93 -12.23 8.51
N PRO A 259 3.75 -12.21 9.15
CA PRO A 259 3.02 -13.42 9.48
C PRO A 259 2.44 -14.06 8.19
N VAL A 260 2.63 -15.36 7.99
CA VAL A 260 2.32 -16.02 6.69
C VAL A 260 1.09 -16.92 6.70
N ASP A 261 0.35 -16.98 7.81
CA ASP A 261 -0.90 -17.72 7.96
C ASP A 261 -1.92 -16.94 8.81
N ASP A 262 -3.21 -17.23 8.61
CA ASP A 262 -4.33 -16.54 9.28
C ASP A 262 -4.31 -16.68 10.81
N ASP A 263 -3.62 -17.69 11.31
CA ASP A 263 -3.41 -17.92 12.74
C ASP A 263 -2.01 -17.47 13.22
N VAL A 264 -1.13 -16.97 12.35
CA VAL A 264 0.20 -16.41 12.71
C VAL A 264 1.10 -17.44 13.41
N SER A 265 1.07 -18.69 12.97
CA SER A 265 1.98 -19.75 13.42
C SER A 265 3.39 -19.55 12.86
N PHE A 266 3.53 -18.91 11.71
CA PHE A 266 4.83 -18.68 11.08
C PHE A 266 5.09 -17.19 10.84
N GLU A 267 6.36 -16.81 10.95
CA GLU A 267 6.81 -15.46 10.72
C GLU A 267 8.10 -15.47 9.90
N VAL A 268 8.11 -14.75 8.78
CA VAL A 268 9.25 -14.69 7.84
C VAL A 268 9.93 -13.34 7.97
N GLY A 269 11.15 -13.34 8.51
CA GLY A 269 11.97 -12.15 8.73
C GLY A 269 13.11 -11.99 7.72
N GLU A 270 13.98 -11.01 7.98
CA GLU A 270 15.11 -10.69 7.09
C GLU A 270 16.16 -11.81 7.01
N SER A 271 16.44 -12.54 8.09
CA SER A 271 17.50 -13.55 8.13
C SER A 271 17.08 -14.87 8.76
N ARG A 272 15.82 -14.99 9.19
CA ARG A 272 15.30 -16.17 9.88
C ARG A 272 13.80 -16.33 9.67
N VAL A 273 13.36 -17.56 9.82
CA VAL A 273 11.94 -17.92 9.92
C VAL A 273 11.67 -18.38 11.34
N ARG A 274 10.53 -17.98 11.89
CA ARG A 274 10.09 -18.36 13.23
C ARG A 274 8.78 -19.10 13.16
N TRP A 275 8.58 -20.02 14.10
CA TRP A 275 7.34 -20.75 14.28
C TRP A 275 6.87 -20.71 15.72
N ARG A 276 5.55 -20.83 15.93
CA ARG A 276 4.92 -21.04 17.23
C ARG A 276 3.67 -21.89 17.08
N LYS A 277 3.30 -22.60 18.16
CA LYS A 277 2.13 -23.47 18.22
C LYS A 277 0.95 -22.75 18.86
N GLN A 278 -0.25 -22.93 18.29
CA GLN A 278 -1.49 -22.64 19.00
C GLN A 278 -1.70 -23.70 20.09
N LEU A 279 -1.77 -23.27 21.34
CA LEU A 279 -1.94 -24.14 22.50
C LEU A 279 -3.41 -24.43 22.77
N THR A 280 -4.30 -23.50 22.43
CA THR A 280 -5.71 -23.56 22.77
C THR A 280 -6.60 -22.91 21.69
N PRO A 281 -7.88 -23.31 21.56
CA PRO A 281 -8.80 -22.71 20.59
C PRO A 281 -9.01 -21.19 20.74
N ASP A 282 -8.83 -20.64 21.94
CA ASP A 282 -8.86 -19.18 22.23
C ASP A 282 -7.57 -18.44 21.82
N ARG A 283 -6.74 -19.05 20.96
CA ARG A 283 -5.52 -18.46 20.39
C ARG A 283 -4.47 -18.09 21.45
N GLN A 284 -4.28 -18.93 22.47
CA GLN A 284 -3.05 -18.86 23.26
C GLN A 284 -1.91 -19.51 22.49
N TRP A 285 -0.74 -18.89 22.51
CA TRP A 285 0.39 -19.27 21.67
C TRP A 285 1.60 -19.67 22.50
N SER A 286 2.37 -20.64 21.99
CA SER A 286 3.71 -20.93 22.52
C SER A 286 4.66 -19.76 22.28
N LYS A 287 5.84 -19.82 22.92
CA LYS A 287 6.96 -18.95 22.53
C LYS A 287 7.36 -19.23 21.07
N TRP A 288 7.87 -18.19 20.42
CA TRP A 288 8.50 -18.31 19.11
C TRP A 288 9.77 -19.16 19.19
N ILE A 289 9.96 -19.99 18.16
CA ILE A 289 11.12 -20.84 17.96
C ILE A 289 11.71 -20.48 16.59
N ASP A 290 13.01 -20.17 16.54
CA ASP A 290 13.72 -19.95 15.29
C ASP A 290 13.91 -21.29 14.57
N LEU A 291 13.63 -21.34 13.26
CA LEU A 291 13.87 -22.51 12.41
C LEU A 291 15.27 -22.37 11.79
N PRO A 292 16.30 -23.08 12.32
CA PRO A 292 17.66 -22.94 11.83
C PRO A 292 17.81 -23.52 10.42
N GLY A 293 18.68 -22.90 9.61
CA GLY A 293 19.00 -23.39 8.26
C GLY A 293 17.92 -23.16 7.21
N ILE A 294 16.85 -22.44 7.56
CA ILE A 294 15.80 -22.06 6.63
C ILE A 294 16.07 -20.66 6.10
N GLU A 295 16.31 -20.57 4.80
CA GLU A 295 16.38 -19.29 4.10
C GLU A 295 14.98 -18.69 3.95
N PRO A 296 14.70 -17.49 4.52
CA PRO A 296 13.40 -16.83 4.42
C PRO A 296 12.82 -16.72 3.00
N GLU A 297 13.65 -16.52 1.97
CA GLU A 297 13.19 -16.49 0.57
C GLU A 297 12.82 -17.85 -0.01
N GLN A 298 13.38 -18.91 0.57
CA GLN A 298 13.08 -20.28 0.18
C GLN A 298 11.96 -20.87 1.03
N PHE A 299 11.61 -20.23 2.14
CA PHE A 299 10.52 -20.67 3.00
C PHE A 299 9.20 -20.59 2.24
N GLY A 300 8.58 -21.76 2.02
CA GLY A 300 7.40 -21.94 1.18
C GLY A 300 7.67 -22.54 -0.20
N ASN A 301 8.93 -22.60 -0.67
CA ASN A 301 9.25 -23.06 -2.02
C ASN A 301 9.30 -24.57 -2.20
N ASP A 302 9.64 -25.30 -1.14
CA ASP A 302 9.71 -26.74 -1.15
C ASP A 302 8.58 -27.30 -0.28
N SER A 303 7.57 -27.88 -0.93
CA SER A 303 6.50 -28.64 -0.28
C SER A 303 7.07 -29.76 0.61
N ASN A 304 8.29 -30.23 0.32
CA ASN A 304 9.01 -31.20 1.13
C ASN A 304 9.53 -30.62 2.45
N LEU A 305 9.84 -29.32 2.55
CA LEU A 305 10.25 -28.71 3.82
C LEU A 305 9.05 -28.52 4.78
N LEU A 306 7.85 -28.20 4.26
CA LEU A 306 6.63 -28.22 5.08
C LEU A 306 6.27 -29.63 5.55
N ILE A 307 6.45 -30.65 4.70
CA ILE A 307 6.26 -32.06 5.08
C ILE A 307 7.25 -32.48 6.17
N VAL A 308 8.52 -32.05 6.10
CA VAL A 308 9.52 -32.38 7.13
C VAL A 308 9.19 -31.69 8.47
N PHE A 309 8.69 -30.45 8.47
CA PHE A 309 8.22 -29.80 9.70
C PHE A 309 6.92 -30.41 10.25
N TYR A 310 6.06 -30.94 9.37
CA TYR A 310 4.89 -31.74 9.77
C TYR A 310 5.28 -33.02 10.52
N VAL A 311 6.40 -33.65 10.13
CA VAL A 311 6.82 -34.96 10.65
C VAL A 311 7.82 -34.86 11.81
N GLN A 312 8.60 -33.78 11.95
CA GLN A 312 9.62 -33.66 13.01
C GLN A 312 9.29 -32.71 14.17
N ILE A 313 8.32 -31.79 14.03
CA ILE A 313 7.98 -30.82 15.09
C ILE A 313 6.64 -31.12 15.79
N MET A 314 5.75 -31.90 15.18
CA MET A 314 4.48 -32.29 15.80
C MET A 314 4.63 -33.60 16.62
N PRO A 315 4.04 -33.68 17.83
CA PRO A 315 3.88 -34.97 18.51
C PRO A 315 2.92 -35.87 17.73
N ASP A 316 3.07 -37.19 17.90
CA ASP A 316 2.42 -38.28 17.13
C ASP A 316 0.89 -38.13 16.92
N ASP A 317 0.19 -37.41 17.80
CA ASP A 317 -1.27 -37.26 17.79
C ASP A 317 -1.83 -36.50 16.56
N LEU A 318 -0.99 -35.77 15.81
CA LEU A 318 -1.38 -35.06 14.59
C LEU A 318 -1.03 -35.80 13.29
N VAL A 319 -0.20 -36.85 13.36
CA VAL A 319 0.06 -37.73 12.20
C VAL A 319 -1.20 -38.53 11.85
N MET A 320 -2.05 -38.82 12.83
CA MET A 320 -3.21 -39.69 12.65
C MET A 320 -4.48 -39.03 12.07
N GLN A 321 -4.60 -37.71 12.04
CA GLN A 321 -5.86 -37.05 11.60
C GLN A 321 -5.91 -36.67 10.12
N LEU A 322 -4.80 -36.72 9.38
CA LEU A 322 -4.77 -36.42 7.94
C LEU A 322 -4.91 -37.66 7.03
N HIS A 323 -5.04 -38.87 7.61
CA HIS A 323 -5.39 -40.09 6.87
C HIS A 323 -6.91 -40.29 6.70
N ARG A 324 -7.74 -39.33 7.10
CA ARG A 324 -9.17 -39.34 6.83
C ARG A 324 -9.66 -37.95 6.45
N PHE A 325 -9.37 -37.46 5.25
CA PHE A 325 -10.28 -36.65 4.42
C PHE A 325 -9.77 -36.61 2.98
#